data_AF-A0A2Z3D2N6-F1
#
_entry.id   AF-A0A2Z3D2N6-F1
#
_cell.length_a   1.000
_cell.length_b   1.000
_cell.length_c   1.000
_cell.angle_alpha   90.00
_cell.angle_beta   90.00
_cell.angle_gamma   90.00
#
_symmetry.space_group_name_H-M   'P 1'
#
loop_
_entity.id
_entity.type
_entity.pdbx_description
1 polymer ?
#
loop_
_entity_poly.entity_id
_entity_poly.type
_entity_poly.pdbx_seq_one_letter_code
_entity_poly.pdbx_strand_id
1 'polypeptide(L)'
;WDRIFSTAKLYIDKNLKSHSNGKTGNFLCDIYHQSHLTKKELYAATTELQVGGVETTANSMLWVIFNLSRNPCAQAKLLKEIQDVVPAGETPQAEHIKNMPYLKA
;
A
#
# COMPACT_ATOMS: atom_id res chain seq x y z
N TRP A 1 5.21 -7.35 20.58
CA TRP A 1 5.91 -6.10 20.21
C TRP A 1 7.39 -6.31 19.89
N ASP A 2 8.19 -6.92 20.77
CA ASP A 2 9.64 -7.09 20.53
C ASP A 2 10.00 -7.82 19.23
N ARG A 3 9.28 -8.90 18.88
CA ARG A 3 9.50 -9.63 17.62
C ARG A 3 9.13 -8.80 16.38
N ILE A 4 8.13 -7.93 16.48
CA ILE A 4 7.71 -7.04 15.38
C ILE A 4 8.83 -6.02 15.14
N PHE A 5 9.28 -5.36 16.21
CA PHE A 5 10.38 -4.39 16.13
C PHE A 5 11.70 -5.02 15.66
N SER A 6 12.06 -6.21 16.15
CA SER A 6 13.29 -6.90 15.71
C SER A 6 13.22 -7.25 14.23
N THR A 7 12.05 -7.65 13.75
CA THR A 7 11.81 -7.98 12.34
C THR A 7 11.87 -6.73 11.48
N ALA A 8 11.13 -5.67 11.85
CA ALA A 8 11.14 -4.39 11.15
C ALA A 8 12.56 -3.82 11.03
N LYS A 9 13.32 -3.81 12.14
CA LYS A 9 14.72 -3.39 12.14
C LYS A 9 15.57 -4.18 11.14
N LEU A 10 15.47 -5.51 11.15
CA LEU A 10 16.23 -6.37 10.24
C LEU A 10 15.95 -6.05 8.78
N TYR A 11 14.68 -5.88 8.41
CA TYR A 11 14.30 -5.60 7.02
C TYR A 11 14.64 -4.17 6.59
N ILE A 12 14.45 -3.18 7.48
CA ILE A 12 14.82 -1.78 7.20
C ILE A 12 16.34 -1.67 7.03
N ASP A 13 17.13 -2.29 7.91
CA ASP A 13 18.60 -2.27 7.78
C ASP A 13 19.07 -2.98 6.51
N LYS A 14 18.48 -4.11 6.15
CA LYS A 14 18.77 -4.82 4.90
C LYS A 14 18.46 -3.94 3.69
N ASN A 15 17.32 -3.25 3.72
CA ASN A 15 16.87 -2.38 2.66
C ASN A 15 17.78 -1.15 2.49
N LEU A 16 18.16 -0.48 3.59
CA LEU A 16 19.11 0.65 3.58
C LEU A 16 20.50 0.24 3.06
N LYS A 17 21.01 -0.92 3.48
CA LYS A 17 22.31 -1.45 3.00
C LYS A 17 22.30 -1.78 1.51
N SER A 18 21.19 -2.31 1.01
CA SER A 18 21.06 -2.67 -0.42
C SER A 18 21.03 -1.45 -1.35
N HIS A 19 20.75 -0.25 -0.81
CA HIS A 19 20.54 0.96 -1.59
C HIS A 19 21.54 2.09 -1.25
N SER A 20 22.65 1.75 -0.57
CA SER A 20 23.70 2.72 -0.21
C SER A 20 24.49 3.26 -1.43
N ASN A 21 24.39 2.61 -2.59
CA ASN A 21 25.16 2.95 -3.80
C ASN A 21 24.53 4.05 -4.69
N GLY A 22 23.79 4.99 -4.10
CA GLY A 22 23.40 6.24 -4.79
C GLY A 22 22.24 6.16 -5.77
N LYS A 23 21.41 5.10 -5.74
CA LYS A 23 20.15 5.11 -6.50
C LYS A 23 19.04 5.78 -5.68
N THR A 24 18.84 7.07 -5.92
CA THR A 24 17.58 7.78 -5.60
C THR A 24 16.40 7.02 -6.19
N GLY A 25 15.42 6.68 -5.35
CA GLY A 25 14.28 5.86 -5.76
C GLY A 25 13.74 4.91 -4.69
N ASN A 26 14.26 4.98 -3.46
CA ASN A 26 13.75 4.20 -2.34
C ASN A 26 13.29 5.13 -1.22
N PHE A 27 11.98 5.15 -0.98
CA PHE A 27 11.30 5.96 0.02
C PHE A 27 11.96 5.93 1.40
N LEU A 28 12.42 4.76 1.87
CA LEU A 28 13.09 4.64 3.17
C LEU A 28 14.47 5.31 3.18
N CYS A 29 15.23 5.20 2.09
CA CYS A 29 16.49 5.91 1.94
C CYS A 29 16.25 7.42 1.84
N ASP A 30 15.25 7.84 1.06
CA ASP A 30 14.93 9.24 0.86
C ASP A 30 14.52 9.89 2.18
N ILE A 31 13.65 9.25 2.97
CA ILE A 31 13.31 9.70 4.32
C ILE A 31 14.54 9.75 5.23
N TYR A 32 15.37 8.71 5.23
CA TYR A 32 16.55 8.66 6.10
C TYR A 32 17.56 9.78 5.80
N HIS A 33 17.77 10.10 4.51
CA HIS A 33 18.75 11.11 4.10
C HIS A 33 18.17 12.54 4.08
N GLN A 34 16.89 12.71 3.74
CA GLN A 34 16.26 14.05 3.58
C GLN A 34 15.54 14.53 4.83
N SER A 35 15.02 13.64 5.68
CA SER A 35 14.20 14.01 6.85
C SER A 35 14.99 14.14 8.16
N HIS A 36 16.31 13.97 8.11
CA HIS A 36 17.22 13.98 9.27
C HIS A 36 16.80 13.06 10.44
N LEU A 37 16.03 12.01 10.16
CA LEU A 37 15.59 11.06 11.18
C LEU A 37 16.74 10.14 11.60
N THR A 38 16.80 9.86 12.89
CA THR A 38 17.65 8.79 13.40
C THR A 38 17.11 7.43 12.93
N LYS A 39 17.98 6.41 12.89
CA LYS A 39 17.55 5.03 12.57
C LYS A 39 16.45 4.54 13.51
N LYS A 40 16.48 4.95 14.78
CA LYS A 40 15.48 4.56 15.78
C LYS A 40 14.10 5.14 15.44
N GLU A 41 14.05 6.40 15.07
CA GLU A 41 12.80 7.06 14.64
C GLU A 41 12.28 6.45 13.33
N LEU A 42 13.17 6.14 12.38
CA LEU A 42 12.78 5.45 11.15
C LEU A 42 12.15 4.07 11.43
N TYR A 43 12.75 3.28 12.35
CA TYR A 43 12.17 1.99 12.74
C TYR A 43 10.79 2.15 13.39
N ALA A 44 10.66 3.11 14.31
CA ALA A 44 9.38 3.39 14.98
C ALA A 44 8.31 3.80 13.97
N ALA A 45 8.56 4.84 13.17
CA ALA A 45 7.61 5.36 12.19
C ALA A 45 7.18 4.31 11.15
N THR A 46 8.13 3.52 10.63
CA THR A 46 7.82 2.47 9.65
C THR A 46 7.01 1.33 10.28
N THR A 47 7.32 0.96 11.53
CA THR A 47 6.60 -0.11 12.24
C THR A 47 5.17 0.33 12.57
N GLU A 48 5.00 1.56 13.05
CA GLU A 48 3.70 2.15 13.34
C GLU A 48 2.84 2.26 12.08
N LEU A 49 3.42 2.74 10.97
CA LEU A 49 2.74 2.81 9.67
C LEU A 49 2.26 1.42 9.22
N GLN A 50 3.10 0.39 9.35
CA GLN A 50 2.74 -0.96 8.94
C GLN A 50 1.63 -1.55 9.81
N VAL A 51 1.73 -1.41 11.14
CA VAL A 51 0.71 -1.92 12.07
C VAL A 51 -0.62 -1.21 11.82
N GLY A 52 -0.61 0.12 11.70
CA GLY A 52 -1.82 0.90 11.44
C GLY A 52 -2.42 0.61 10.06
N GLY A 53 -1.60 0.43 9.03
CA GLY A 53 -2.06 0.22 7.67
C GLY A 53 -2.66 -1.17 7.43
N VAL A 54 -2.09 -2.23 8.02
CA VAL A 54 -2.51 -3.62 7.70
C VAL A 54 -3.92 -3.90 8.20
N GLU A 55 -4.21 -3.66 9.49
CA GLU A 55 -5.51 -4.02 10.06
C GLU A 55 -6.64 -3.15 9.50
N THR A 56 -6.38 -1.85 9.36
CA THR A 56 -7.40 -0.90 8.85
C THR A 56 -7.76 -1.19 7.39
N THR A 57 -6.77 -1.39 6.51
CA THR A 57 -7.03 -1.67 5.10
C THR A 57 -7.69 -3.02 4.89
N ALA A 58 -7.26 -4.07 5.62
CA ALA A 58 -7.88 -5.39 5.54
C ALA A 58 -9.34 -5.35 5.99
N ASN A 59 -9.64 -4.66 7.10
CA ASN A 59 -11.01 -4.51 7.57
C ASN A 59 -11.87 -3.70 6.58
N SER A 60 -11.36 -2.60 6.02
CA SER A 60 -12.07 -1.84 4.98
C SER A 60 -12.36 -2.70 3.74
N MET A 61 -11.38 -3.48 3.25
CA MET A 61 -11.58 -4.37 2.10
C MET A 61 -12.59 -5.48 2.38
N LEU A 62 -12.58 -6.05 3.59
CA LEU A 62 -13.57 -7.04 4.02
C LEU A 62 -15.00 -6.49 3.88
N TRP A 63 -15.22 -5.27 4.38
CA TRP A 63 -16.53 -4.62 4.28
C TRP A 63 -16.93 -4.29 2.85
N VAL A 64 -15.99 -3.87 1.99
CA VAL A 64 -16.26 -3.66 0.56
C VAL A 64 -16.72 -4.96 -0.09
N ILE A 65 -15.99 -6.06 0.09
CA ILE A 65 -16.33 -7.36 -0.50
C ILE A 65 -17.68 -7.86 0.03
N PHE A 66 -17.93 -7.72 1.34
CA PHE A 66 -19.21 -8.10 1.95
C PHE A 66 -20.39 -7.30 1.38
N ASN A 67 -20.23 -5.99 1.21
CA ASN A 67 -21.31 -5.17 0.66
C ASN A 67 -21.53 -5.47 -0.83
N LEU A 68 -20.48 -5.69 -1.61
CA LEU A 68 -20.62 -6.07 -3.02
C LEU A 68 -21.32 -7.42 -3.18
N SER A 69 -20.96 -8.43 -2.38
CA SER A 69 -21.57 -9.77 -2.46
C SER A 69 -23.07 -9.77 -2.13
N ARG A 70 -23.52 -8.82 -1.31
CA ARG A 70 -24.94 -8.62 -0.97
C ARG A 70 -25.69 -7.72 -1.94
N ASN A 71 -25.00 -7.04 -2.86
CA ASN A 71 -25.59 -6.09 -3.80
C ASN A 71 -25.16 -6.42 -5.25
N PRO A 72 -25.74 -7.46 -5.88
CA PRO A 72 -25.31 -7.92 -7.20
C PRO A 72 -25.38 -6.85 -8.29
N CYS A 73 -26.37 -5.96 -8.24
CA CYS A 73 -26.47 -4.83 -9.18
C CYS A 73 -25.30 -3.86 -9.06
N ALA A 74 -24.88 -3.54 -7.83
CA ALA A 74 -23.73 -2.67 -7.58
C ALA A 74 -22.42 -3.36 -8.01
N GLN A 75 -22.27 -4.65 -7.70
CA GLN A 75 -21.13 -5.44 -8.14
C GLN A 75 -21.02 -5.51 -9.66
N ALA A 76 -22.12 -5.77 -10.37
CA ALA A 76 -22.15 -5.81 -11.83
C ALA A 76 -21.80 -4.44 -12.45
N LYS A 77 -22.30 -3.35 -11.86
CA LYS A 77 -21.97 -1.99 -12.30
C LYS A 77 -20.49 -1.67 -12.10
N LEU A 78 -19.91 -2.05 -10.97
CA LEU A 78 -18.48 -1.87 -10.69
C LEU A 78 -17.61 -2.69 -11.65
N LEU A 79 -17.96 -3.96 -11.87
CA LEU A 79 -17.25 -4.83 -12.81
C LEU A 79 -17.27 -4.26 -14.23
N LYS A 80 -18.43 -3.74 -14.67
CA LYS A 80 -18.55 -3.08 -15.97
C LYS A 80 -17.62 -1.88 -16.08
N GLU A 81 -17.60 -0.99 -15.08
CA GLU A 81 -16.67 0.15 -15.09
C GLU A 81 -15.21 -0.30 -15.17
N ILE A 82 -14.83 -1.36 -14.46
CA ILE A 82 -13.46 -1.91 -14.52
C ILE A 82 -13.14 -2.42 -15.93
N GLN A 83 -14.05 -3.16 -16.56
CA GLN A 83 -13.86 -3.69 -17.92
C GLN A 83 -13.83 -2.61 -19.00
N ASP A 84 -14.58 -1.53 -18.80
CA ASP A 84 -14.61 -0.40 -19.72
C ASP A 84 -13.30 0.41 -19.67
N VAL A 85 -12.63 0.45 -18.51
CA VAL A 85 -11.41 1.24 -18.28
C VAL A 85 -10.12 0.41 -18.47
N VAL A 86 -10.12 -0.87 -18.08
CA VAL A 86 -8.94 -1.74 -18.16
C VAL A 86 -9.04 -2.64 -19.39
N PRO A 87 -8.14 -2.49 -20.38
CA PRO A 87 -8.18 -3.31 -21.58
C PRO A 87 -8.10 -4.81 -21.30
N ALA A 88 -8.74 -5.61 -22.14
CA ALA A 88 -8.75 -7.06 -21.99
C ALA A 88 -7.32 -7.63 -22.08
N GLY A 89 -6.92 -8.38 -21.05
CA GLY A 89 -5.57 -8.96 -20.95
C GLY A 89 -4.54 -8.08 -20.25
N GLU A 90 -4.91 -6.86 -19.83
CA GLU A 90 -4.02 -5.98 -19.08
C GLU A 90 -4.22 -6.06 -17.56
N THR A 91 -3.12 -5.85 -16.83
CA THR A 91 -3.16 -5.72 -15.36
C THR A 91 -3.56 -4.28 -15.00
N PRO A 92 -4.53 -4.09 -14.08
CA PRO A 92 -4.91 -2.76 -13.62
C PRO A 92 -3.72 -1.96 -13.06
N GLN A 93 -3.63 -0.68 -13.45
CA GLN A 93 -2.60 0.27 -13.01
C GLN A 93 -3.23 1.45 -12.27
N ALA A 94 -2.41 2.23 -11.56
CA ALA A 94 -2.87 3.38 -10.79
C ALA A 94 -3.54 4.45 -11.67
N GLU A 95 -3.11 4.60 -12.92
CA GLU A 95 -3.67 5.53 -13.89
C GLU A 95 -5.13 5.21 -14.23
N HIS A 96 -5.48 3.92 -14.26
CA HIS A 96 -6.84 3.46 -14.57
C HIS A 96 -7.85 3.95 -13.52
N ILE A 97 -7.45 4.00 -12.25
CA ILE A 97 -8.31 4.45 -11.14
C ILE A 97 -8.82 5.88 -11.38
N LYS A 98 -8.07 6.73 -12.10
CA LYS A 98 -8.51 8.11 -12.43
C LYS A 98 -9.86 8.11 -13.16
N ASN A 99 -10.10 7.11 -14.00
CA ASN A 99 -11.27 6.97 -14.85
C ASN A 99 -12.36 6.04 -14.27
N MET A 100 -12.26 5.68 -12.98
CA MET A 100 -13.23 4.81 -12.29
C MET A 100 -13.98 5.60 -11.19
N PRO A 101 -14.92 6.50 -11.54
CA PRO A 101 -15.66 7.27 -10.55
C PRO A 101 -16.57 6.42 -9.66
N TYR A 102 -17.16 5.33 -10.18
CA TYR A 102 -18.04 4.46 -9.40
C TYR A 102 -17.27 3.62 -8.38
N LEU A 103 -16.04 3.20 -8.69
CA LEU A 103 -15.13 2.58 -7.73
C LEU A 103 -14.83 3.48 -6.51
N LYS A 104 -14.83 4.82 -6.70
CA LYS A 104 -14.49 5.81 -5.65
C LYS A 104 -15.69 6.30 -4.85
N ALA A 105 -16.91 5.99 -5.30
CA ALA A 105 -18.16 6.55 -4.79
C ALA A 105 -18.54 6.02 -3.39
#